data_AF-A0A970UWA3-F1
#
_entry.id   AF-A0A970UWA3-F1
#
_cell.length_a   1.000
_cell.length_b   1.000
_cell.length_c   1.000
_cell.angle_alpha   90.00
_cell.angle_beta   90.00
_cell.angle_gamma   90.00
#
_symmetry.space_group_name_H-M   'P 1'
#
loop_
_entity.id
_entity.type
_entity.pdbx_description
1 polymer ?
#
loop_
_entity_poly.entity_id
_entity_poly.type
_entity_poly.pdbx_seq_one_letter_code
_entity_poly.pdbx_strand_id
1 'polypeptide(L)'
;MDNYSILVKKTISPREAKLGAKILITRNGKKLNVSIPAGVHSGTKVRLSGALLLTDNIYGDIYVAVKIRNSSGMLLAIFGILLVLITVFDIMANSQVTNNSTTEQVSTINDIDEIVGKNSTIWVNDKVFTLINNPNALDPTYSELLDFLKRDLTDQKEYSEMQYNCVDYAKDLHDHAESEGIKSAWVGIDFVGEEVGHALNAFNTEDRGLVFIDVTSGASEKISSFSVFEENKQSWDTIAYLEIGQPYGVINIDEATGITYDDYISYSKSCERLLLEVEKFIDESDAYDAALKNQYYSLGVLNEWAEILNNWQENLLAESENFDSCGYESLGIVEKIDITW
;
A
#
# COMPACT_ATOMS: atom_id res chain seq x y z
N MET A 1 9.00 -17.96 -37.93
CA MET A 1 7.97 -18.55 -37.05
C MET A 1 7.84 -17.59 -35.90
N ASP A 2 6.68 -16.96 -35.76
CA ASP A 2 6.44 -16.01 -34.69
C ASP A 2 6.49 -16.77 -33.36
N ASN A 3 7.34 -16.31 -32.43
CA ASN A 3 7.48 -16.93 -31.12
C ASN A 3 6.35 -16.40 -30.23
N TYR A 4 5.25 -17.13 -30.17
CA TYR A 4 4.08 -16.73 -29.36
C TYR A 4 4.45 -16.69 -27.89
N SER A 5 4.00 -15.67 -27.18
CA SER A 5 4.16 -15.56 -25.72
C SER A 5 2.84 -15.19 -25.07
N ILE A 6 2.56 -15.80 -23.92
CA ILE A 6 1.33 -15.55 -23.16
C ILE A 6 1.69 -15.20 -21.73
N LEU A 7 1.03 -14.18 -21.18
CA LEU A 7 1.14 -13.80 -19.79
C LEU A 7 0.02 -14.42 -18.96
N VAL A 8 0.36 -15.07 -17.85
CA VAL A 8 -0.58 -15.61 -16.86
C VAL A 8 -0.28 -14.94 -15.52
N LYS A 9 -1.26 -14.24 -14.94
CA LYS A 9 -1.10 -13.63 -13.61
C LYS A 9 -1.34 -14.66 -12.52
N LYS A 10 -0.48 -14.72 -11.51
CA LYS A 10 -0.65 -15.58 -10.33
C LYS A 10 -0.35 -14.86 -9.03
N THR A 11 -1.31 -14.95 -8.11
CA THR A 11 -1.18 -14.43 -6.75
C THR A 11 -0.49 -15.45 -5.85
N ILE A 12 0.54 -15.04 -5.12
CA ILE A 12 1.28 -15.86 -4.12
C ILE A 12 1.36 -15.13 -2.78
N SER A 13 1.60 -15.84 -1.67
CA SER A 13 1.78 -15.18 -0.37
C SER A 13 3.14 -14.49 -0.23
N PRO A 14 3.30 -13.52 0.70
CA PRO A 14 4.60 -12.94 1.02
C PRO A 14 5.65 -14.00 1.39
N ARG A 15 5.25 -15.04 2.14
CA ARG A 15 6.12 -16.16 2.49
C ARG A 15 6.57 -16.97 1.27
N GLU A 16 5.67 -17.24 0.33
CA GLU A 16 5.98 -17.93 -0.93
C GLU A 16 6.94 -17.10 -1.80
N ALA A 17 6.76 -15.78 -1.84
CA ALA A 17 7.65 -14.88 -2.57
C ALA A 17 9.07 -14.86 -1.96
N LYS A 18 9.17 -14.84 -0.63
CA LYS A 18 10.45 -14.78 0.11
C LYS A 18 11.22 -16.09 0.08
N LEU A 19 10.55 -17.21 0.34
CA LEU A 19 11.20 -18.52 0.46
C LEU A 19 11.26 -19.28 -0.88
N GLY A 20 10.55 -18.80 -1.89
CA GLY A 20 10.28 -19.53 -3.11
C GLY A 20 9.15 -20.53 -2.91
N ALA A 21 8.47 -20.87 -3.99
CA ALA A 21 7.31 -21.75 -3.95
C ALA A 21 7.17 -22.57 -5.24
N LYS A 22 6.46 -23.69 -5.15
CA LYS A 22 5.99 -24.41 -6.33
C LYS A 22 4.50 -24.19 -6.46
N ILE A 23 4.11 -23.40 -7.45
CA ILE A 23 2.72 -23.06 -7.69
C ILE A 23 2.19 -23.85 -8.90
N LEU A 24 0.88 -24.11 -8.89
CA LEU A 24 0.20 -24.79 -9.98
C LEU A 24 -0.57 -23.79 -10.85
N ILE A 25 -0.27 -23.75 -12.14
CA ILE A 25 -1.06 -23.01 -13.12
C ILE A 25 -1.87 -23.99 -13.97
N THR A 26 -3.10 -23.60 -14.33
CA THR A 26 -3.96 -24.39 -15.22
C THR A 26 -4.27 -23.58 -16.47
N ARG A 27 -4.03 -24.17 -17.64
CA ARG A 27 -4.30 -23.57 -18.95
C ARG A 27 -4.85 -24.63 -19.91
N ASN A 28 -5.97 -24.34 -20.57
CA ASN A 28 -6.66 -25.28 -21.48
C ASN A 28 -6.86 -26.68 -20.85
N GLY A 29 -7.22 -26.74 -19.57
CA GLY A 29 -7.41 -28.00 -18.83
C GLY A 29 -6.13 -28.73 -18.47
N LYS A 30 -4.95 -28.26 -18.88
CA LYS A 30 -3.64 -28.83 -18.52
C LYS A 30 -3.02 -28.06 -17.36
N LYS A 31 -2.42 -28.81 -16.44
CA LYS A 31 -1.77 -28.29 -15.23
C LYS A 31 -0.26 -28.24 -15.44
N LEU A 32 0.37 -27.13 -15.07
CA LEU A 32 1.82 -26.94 -15.11
C LEU A 32 2.30 -26.54 -13.71
N ASN A 33 3.36 -27.20 -13.25
CA ASN A 33 4.07 -26.80 -12.03
C ASN A 33 5.08 -25.71 -12.38
N VAL A 34 5.03 -24.62 -11.63
CA VAL A 34 5.89 -23.45 -11.81
C VAL A 34 6.72 -23.28 -10.55
N SER A 35 8.05 -23.25 -10.70
CA SER A 35 8.94 -22.94 -9.60
C SER A 35 9.13 -21.43 -9.55
N ILE A 36 8.61 -20.81 -8.50
CA ILE A 36 8.84 -19.41 -8.18
C ILE A 36 10.14 -19.33 -7.37
N PRO A 37 11.15 -18.58 -7.85
CA PRO A 37 12.39 -18.41 -7.09
C PRO A 37 12.14 -17.64 -5.79
N ALA A 38 13.05 -17.79 -4.83
CA ALA A 38 13.05 -17.00 -3.60
C ALA A 38 13.42 -15.54 -3.90
N GLY A 39 12.80 -14.60 -3.19
CA GLY A 39 13.06 -13.16 -3.33
C GLY A 39 12.42 -12.52 -4.56
N VAL A 40 11.28 -13.04 -5.04
CA VAL A 40 10.53 -12.38 -6.13
C VAL A 40 9.67 -11.24 -5.60
N HIS A 41 9.45 -10.22 -6.43
CA HIS A 41 8.55 -9.09 -6.16
C HIS A 41 7.28 -9.16 -7.03
N SER A 42 6.21 -8.44 -6.66
CA SER A 42 5.08 -8.20 -7.57
C SER A 42 5.59 -7.69 -8.93
N GLY A 43 4.99 -8.14 -10.03
CA GLY A 43 5.44 -7.84 -11.39
C GLY A 43 6.54 -8.78 -11.92
N THR A 44 7.22 -9.55 -11.07
CA THR A 44 8.25 -10.52 -11.52
C THR A 44 7.65 -11.50 -12.54
N LYS A 45 8.28 -11.62 -13.71
CA LYS A 45 7.85 -12.52 -14.79
C LYS A 45 8.71 -13.79 -14.83
N VAL A 46 8.15 -14.92 -14.43
CA VAL A 46 8.80 -16.24 -14.51
C VAL A 46 8.50 -16.89 -15.87
N ARG A 47 9.54 -17.12 -16.67
CA ARG A 47 9.40 -17.72 -18.02
C ARG A 47 9.37 -19.25 -17.97
N LEU A 48 8.36 -19.83 -18.60
CA LEU A 48 8.24 -21.26 -18.90
C LEU A 48 8.49 -21.47 -20.40
N SER A 49 9.73 -21.81 -20.73
CA SER A 49 10.17 -21.99 -22.11
C SER A 49 9.45 -23.14 -22.81
N GLY A 50 8.89 -22.91 -23.99
CA GLY A 50 8.19 -23.91 -24.79
C GLY A 50 6.86 -24.40 -24.21
N ALA A 51 6.37 -23.80 -23.12
CA ALA A 51 5.21 -24.30 -22.39
C ALA A 51 3.89 -24.22 -23.19
N LEU A 52 3.79 -23.34 -24.19
CA LEU A 52 2.62 -23.30 -25.09
C LEU A 52 2.50 -24.56 -25.94
N LEU A 53 3.59 -25.27 -26.21
CA LEU A 53 3.51 -26.53 -26.93
C LEU A 53 2.75 -27.57 -26.09
N LEU A 54 2.95 -27.52 -24.77
CA LEU A 54 2.30 -28.41 -23.83
C LEU A 54 0.83 -28.03 -23.63
N THR A 55 0.47 -26.75 -23.57
CA THR A 55 -0.89 -26.29 -23.23
C THR A 55 -1.78 -25.97 -24.41
N ASP A 56 -1.22 -25.47 -25.51
CA ASP A 56 -1.94 -24.87 -26.64
C ASP A 56 -1.58 -25.55 -27.98
N ASN A 57 -0.62 -26.48 -27.99
CA ASN A 57 -0.13 -27.18 -29.18
C ASN A 57 0.48 -26.24 -30.24
N ILE A 58 1.05 -25.11 -29.79
CA ILE A 58 1.77 -24.13 -30.62
C ILE A 58 3.15 -23.88 -30.03
N TYR A 59 4.13 -23.55 -30.86
CA TYR A 59 5.45 -23.15 -30.38
C TYR A 59 5.39 -21.79 -29.68
N GLY A 60 5.93 -21.72 -28.47
CA GLY A 60 6.04 -20.48 -27.72
C GLY A 60 6.09 -20.65 -26.20
N ASP A 61 6.16 -19.54 -25.48
CA ASP A 61 6.45 -19.48 -24.06
C ASP A 61 5.24 -19.01 -23.23
N ILE A 62 5.22 -19.41 -21.95
CA ILE A 62 4.31 -18.82 -20.97
C ILE A 62 5.14 -18.01 -19.98
N TYR A 63 4.76 -16.76 -19.75
CA TYR A 63 5.28 -15.93 -18.67
C TYR A 63 4.27 -15.92 -17.53
N VAL A 64 4.71 -16.23 -16.32
CA VAL A 64 3.91 -16.09 -15.11
C VAL A 64 4.26 -14.77 -14.45
N ALA A 65 3.36 -13.79 -14.50
CA ALA A 65 3.50 -12.55 -13.75
C ALA A 65 3.05 -12.80 -12.30
N VAL A 66 4.00 -12.71 -11.38
CA VAL A 66 3.76 -12.83 -9.95
C VAL A 66 3.04 -11.57 -9.45
N LYS A 67 1.96 -11.77 -8.72
CA LYS A 67 1.36 -10.75 -7.85
C LYS A 67 1.51 -11.26 -6.42
N ILE A 68 2.06 -10.47 -5.52
CA ILE A 68 2.08 -10.85 -4.09
C ILE A 68 0.72 -10.48 -3.53
N ARG A 69 0.13 -11.35 -2.71
CA ARG A 69 -1.18 -11.11 -2.10
C ARG A 69 -1.06 -9.88 -1.20
N ASN A 70 -1.92 -8.89 -1.44
CA ASN A 70 -2.00 -7.69 -0.62
C ASN A 70 -2.26 -8.05 0.85
N SER A 71 -1.45 -7.50 1.74
CA SER A 71 -1.43 -7.81 3.17
C SER A 71 -2.55 -7.14 3.95
N SER A 72 -3.19 -6.10 3.39
CA SER A 72 -4.38 -5.46 3.96
C SER A 72 -5.49 -6.49 4.23
N GLY A 73 -5.66 -7.48 3.35
CA GLY A 73 -6.61 -8.58 3.53
C GLY A 73 -6.26 -9.59 4.63
N MET A 74 -5.00 -9.62 5.07
CA MET A 74 -4.53 -10.55 6.11
C MET A 74 -4.65 -9.95 7.51
N LEU A 75 -4.40 -8.64 7.65
CA LEU A 75 -4.74 -7.87 8.86
C LEU A 75 -6.25 -7.88 9.10
N LEU A 76 -7.06 -7.72 8.04
CA LEU A 76 -8.52 -7.88 8.12
C LEU A 76 -8.97 -9.26 8.58
N ALA A 77 -8.18 -10.33 8.37
CA ALA A 77 -8.51 -11.66 8.86
C ALA A 77 -8.45 -11.74 10.40
N ILE A 78 -7.54 -10.98 11.04
CA ILE A 78 -7.48 -10.86 12.51
C ILE A 78 -8.78 -10.26 13.04
N PHE A 79 -9.30 -9.22 12.37
CA PHE A 79 -10.58 -8.57 12.68
C PHE A 79 -11.80 -9.42 12.29
N GLY A 80 -11.71 -10.25 11.25
CA GLY A 80 -12.79 -11.15 10.81
C GLY A 80 -12.94 -12.42 11.65
N ILE A 81 -11.84 -12.94 12.22
CA ILE A 81 -11.83 -14.09 13.15
C ILE A 81 -12.55 -13.75 14.48
N LEU A 82 -12.67 -12.45 14.80
CA LEU A 82 -13.47 -11.89 15.91
C LEU A 82 -14.90 -12.45 15.94
N LEU A 83 -15.51 -12.72 14.78
CA LEU A 83 -16.91 -13.18 14.70
C LEU A 83 -17.10 -14.68 14.99
N VAL A 84 -16.05 -15.51 14.94
CA VAL A 84 -16.18 -16.96 15.18
C VAL A 84 -15.88 -17.31 16.63
N LEU A 85 -14.85 -16.71 17.24
CA LEU A 85 -14.46 -17.00 18.62
C LEU A 85 -15.42 -16.40 19.67
N ILE A 86 -16.09 -15.29 19.36
CA ILE A 86 -17.08 -14.66 20.26
C ILE A 86 -18.40 -15.46 20.32
N THR A 87 -18.78 -16.21 19.27
CA THR A 87 -20.06 -16.94 19.27
C THR A 87 -20.13 -18.13 20.25
N VAL A 88 -18.99 -18.52 20.85
CA VAL A 88 -18.97 -19.54 21.91
C VAL A 88 -19.02 -18.89 23.31
N PHE A 89 -18.87 -17.56 23.44
CA PHE A 89 -18.91 -16.83 24.71
C PHE A 89 -20.16 -15.96 24.93
N ASP A 90 -20.97 -15.68 23.90
CA ASP A 90 -22.14 -14.77 23.99
C ASP A 90 -23.49 -15.44 24.34
N ILE A 91 -23.51 -16.52 25.12
CA ILE A 91 -24.75 -16.99 25.76
C ILE A 91 -24.93 -16.41 27.18
N MET A 92 -23.94 -15.71 27.76
CA MET A 92 -24.10 -15.15 29.11
C MET A 92 -23.34 -13.83 29.34
N ALA A 93 -23.79 -12.72 28.76
CA ALA A 93 -23.71 -11.41 29.41
C ALA A 93 -24.64 -10.39 28.74
N ASN A 94 -25.33 -9.63 29.57
CA ASN A 94 -26.52 -8.85 29.27
C ASN A 94 -26.20 -7.44 28.71
N SER A 95 -26.86 -7.09 27.61
CA SER A 95 -27.54 -5.82 27.29
C SER A 95 -27.03 -4.49 27.90
N GLN A 96 -26.63 -3.53 27.05
CA GLN A 96 -27.30 -2.23 26.88
C GLN A 96 -26.70 -1.45 25.68
N VAL A 97 -27.54 -1.08 24.73
CA VAL A 97 -27.26 -0.14 23.64
C VAL A 97 -27.91 1.20 23.99
N THR A 98 -27.15 2.30 23.97
CA THR A 98 -27.73 3.64 23.77
C THR A 98 -26.82 4.53 22.95
N ASN A 99 -27.40 5.09 21.89
CA ASN A 99 -26.84 6.05 20.94
C ASN A 99 -26.67 7.44 21.57
N ASN A 100 -25.80 8.27 20.98
CA ASN A 100 -26.12 9.65 20.63
C ASN A 100 -25.10 10.23 19.63
N SER A 101 -25.62 10.81 18.56
CA SER A 101 -24.89 11.55 17.52
C SER A 101 -25.01 13.05 17.80
N THR A 102 -23.95 13.81 17.54
CA THR A 102 -24.04 15.27 17.38
C THR A 102 -23.14 15.73 16.26
N THR A 103 -23.71 16.56 15.41
CA THR A 103 -23.20 17.11 14.15
C THR A 103 -22.38 18.38 14.41
N GLU A 104 -21.23 18.56 13.77
CA GLU A 104 -20.58 19.86 13.63
C GLU A 104 -20.48 20.30 12.16
N GLN A 105 -20.73 21.60 11.95
CA GLN A 105 -20.72 22.28 10.66
C GLN A 105 -19.33 22.81 10.32
N VAL A 106 -18.90 22.63 9.08
CA VAL A 106 -17.69 23.22 8.51
C VAL A 106 -18.01 24.57 7.87
N SER A 107 -17.25 25.60 8.21
CA SER A 107 -17.27 26.91 7.55
C SER A 107 -16.19 26.98 6.46
N THR A 108 -16.59 27.40 5.26
CA THR A 108 -15.75 27.69 4.11
C THR A 108 -14.91 28.96 4.30
N ILE A 109 -13.63 28.92 3.94
CA ILE A 109 -12.83 30.11 3.64
C ILE A 109 -12.52 30.07 2.14
N ASN A 110 -12.98 31.11 1.42
CA ASN A 110 -12.59 31.40 0.06
C ASN A 110 -11.65 32.63 0.05
N ASP A 111 -10.79 32.62 -0.96
CA ASP A 111 -10.04 33.73 -1.56
C ASP A 111 -8.65 34.03 -0.94
N ILE A 112 -7.59 33.63 -1.66
CA ILE A 112 -6.25 34.21 -1.57
C ILE A 112 -5.83 34.66 -2.99
N ASP A 113 -5.27 35.87 -3.04
CA ASP A 113 -4.90 36.66 -4.21
C ASP A 113 -3.92 35.98 -5.19
N GLU A 114 -4.02 36.35 -6.46
CA GLU A 114 -3.18 35.92 -7.59
C GLU A 114 -1.69 36.27 -7.37
N ILE A 115 -0.90 35.31 -6.89
CA ILE A 115 0.55 35.40 -6.83
C ILE A 115 1.11 35.23 -8.24
N VAL A 116 1.65 36.31 -8.82
CA VAL A 116 2.39 36.27 -10.10
C VAL A 116 3.76 35.60 -9.84
N GLY A 117 3.73 34.27 -9.84
CA GLY A 117 4.88 33.40 -9.70
C GLY A 117 5.73 33.29 -10.96
N LYS A 118 6.96 32.78 -10.82
CA LYS A 118 7.81 32.45 -11.96
C LYS A 118 7.44 31.04 -12.43
N ASN A 119 6.62 30.96 -13.47
CA ASN A 119 6.08 29.69 -13.94
C ASN A 119 7.19 28.72 -14.41
N SER A 120 7.22 27.51 -13.83
CA SER A 120 8.00 26.38 -14.33
C SER A 120 7.14 25.54 -15.28
N THR A 121 7.75 24.96 -16.32
CA THR A 121 7.06 24.13 -17.31
C THR A 121 7.54 22.69 -17.20
N ILE A 122 6.62 21.77 -16.96
CA ILE A 122 6.89 20.32 -16.97
C ILE A 122 6.23 19.66 -18.19
N TRP A 123 6.88 18.61 -18.70
CA TRP A 123 6.45 17.86 -19.87
C TRP A 123 6.13 16.44 -19.45
N VAL A 124 4.88 16.02 -19.63
CA VAL A 124 4.45 14.64 -19.34
C VAL A 124 3.67 14.11 -20.54
N ASN A 125 4.18 13.08 -21.21
CA ASN A 125 3.54 12.43 -22.35
C ASN A 125 3.01 13.42 -23.41
N ASP A 126 3.87 14.35 -23.85
CA ASP A 126 3.58 15.43 -24.81
C ASP A 126 2.54 16.48 -24.35
N LYS A 127 2.02 16.37 -23.11
CA LYS A 127 1.19 17.39 -22.45
C LYS A 127 2.09 18.31 -21.61
N VAL A 128 1.84 19.60 -21.75
CA VAL A 128 2.53 20.64 -20.98
C VAL A 128 1.70 21.04 -19.78
N PHE A 129 2.32 21.05 -18.60
CA PHE A 129 1.73 21.60 -17.38
C PHE A 129 2.59 22.75 -16.87
N THR A 130 1.93 23.71 -16.24
CA THR A 130 2.56 24.90 -15.67
C THR A 130 2.44 24.85 -14.15
N LEU A 131 3.58 24.90 -13.46
CA LEU A 131 3.65 25.05 -12.01
C LEU A 131 3.64 26.53 -11.64
N ILE A 132 2.97 26.87 -10.54
CA ILE A 132 2.85 28.24 -10.03
C ILE A 132 3.83 28.41 -8.86
N ASN A 133 5.07 28.83 -9.17
CA ASN A 133 6.12 28.94 -8.15
C ASN A 133 6.11 30.32 -7.50
N ASN A 134 6.04 30.37 -6.18
CA ASN A 134 6.17 31.58 -5.39
C ASN A 134 7.66 31.87 -5.13
N PRO A 135 8.22 32.95 -5.70
CA PRO A 135 9.65 33.25 -5.54
C PRO A 135 10.07 33.59 -4.10
N ASN A 136 9.10 33.80 -3.21
CA ASN A 136 9.32 34.05 -1.79
C ASN A 136 9.04 32.82 -0.91
N ALA A 137 8.66 31.69 -1.50
CA ALA A 137 8.47 30.46 -0.75
C ALA A 137 9.79 29.98 -0.15
N LEU A 138 9.72 29.44 1.06
CA LEU A 138 10.87 29.01 1.86
C LEU A 138 10.80 27.51 2.12
N ASP A 139 11.97 26.93 2.36
CA ASP A 139 12.10 25.56 2.83
C ASP A 139 11.42 25.45 4.21
N PRO A 140 10.43 24.55 4.41
CA PRO A 140 9.71 24.44 5.68
C PRO A 140 10.52 23.66 6.71
N THR A 141 10.21 23.78 8.00
CA THR A 141 10.53 22.70 8.96
C THR A 141 9.67 21.47 8.68
N TYR A 142 10.10 20.29 9.13
CA TYR A 142 9.28 19.08 8.98
C TYR A 142 7.93 19.22 9.69
N SER A 143 7.87 19.92 10.83
CA SER A 143 6.60 20.19 11.52
C SER A 143 5.66 21.07 10.70
N GLU A 144 6.17 22.13 10.06
CA GLU A 144 5.36 23.00 9.20
C GLU A 144 4.86 22.26 7.95
N LEU A 145 5.68 21.36 7.40
CA LEU A 145 5.25 20.47 6.32
C LEU A 145 4.07 19.58 6.76
N LEU A 146 4.15 18.95 7.92
CA LEU A 146 3.05 18.13 8.45
C LEU A 146 1.78 18.94 8.69
N ASP A 147 1.90 20.15 9.24
CA ASP A 147 0.78 21.05 9.49
C ASP A 147 0.11 21.54 8.20
N PHE A 148 0.88 21.68 7.11
CA PHE A 148 0.36 21.94 5.77
C PHE A 148 -0.40 20.73 5.21
N LEU A 149 0.23 19.56 5.18
CA LEU A 149 -0.36 18.34 4.60
C LEU A 149 -1.70 17.99 5.27
N LYS A 150 -1.80 18.10 6.59
CA LYS A 150 -3.05 17.85 7.34
C LYS A 150 -4.21 18.78 6.98
N ARG A 151 -3.94 19.95 6.41
CA ARG A 151 -4.96 20.94 6.01
C ARG A 151 -5.24 20.92 4.51
N ASP A 152 -4.27 20.50 3.71
CA ASP A 152 -4.44 20.33 2.28
C ASP A 152 -5.43 19.19 2.01
N LEU A 153 -6.29 19.36 1.01
CA LEU A 153 -7.36 18.40 0.68
C LEU A 153 -7.11 17.71 -0.67
N THR A 154 -5.90 17.77 -1.20
CA THR A 154 -5.58 17.23 -2.52
C THR A 154 -5.78 15.71 -2.54
N ASP A 155 -5.46 15.02 -1.45
CA ASP A 155 -5.67 13.57 -1.25
C ASP A 155 -7.17 13.16 -1.23
N GLN A 156 -8.07 14.09 -0.94
CA GLN A 156 -9.52 13.84 -0.89
C GLN A 156 -10.19 13.82 -2.27
N LYS A 157 -9.50 14.27 -3.31
CA LYS A 157 -10.03 14.27 -4.69
C LYS A 157 -10.18 12.83 -5.21
N GLU A 158 -11.03 12.64 -6.21
CA GLU A 158 -11.25 11.34 -6.85
C GLU A 158 -10.22 11.11 -7.96
N TYR A 159 -9.51 9.98 -7.90
CA TYR A 159 -8.53 9.62 -8.91
C TYR A 159 -9.19 9.13 -10.19
N SER A 160 -8.74 9.67 -11.31
CA SER A 160 -9.16 9.27 -12.65
C SER A 160 -7.97 9.30 -13.58
N GLU A 161 -7.57 8.13 -14.12
CA GLU A 161 -6.45 8.03 -15.08
C GLU A 161 -6.54 9.04 -16.23
N MET A 162 -7.77 9.34 -16.68
CA MET A 162 -8.02 10.23 -17.82
C MET A 162 -8.21 11.70 -17.44
N GLN A 163 -8.65 12.01 -16.21
CA GLN A 163 -9.10 13.36 -15.83
C GLN A 163 -8.31 14.00 -14.69
N TYR A 164 -7.88 13.20 -13.72
CA TYR A 164 -7.23 13.68 -12.51
C TYR A 164 -6.34 12.56 -11.94
N ASN A 165 -5.09 12.52 -12.39
CA ASN A 165 -4.16 11.44 -12.08
C ASN A 165 -2.95 11.96 -11.29
N CYS A 166 -1.94 11.12 -11.06
CA CYS A 166 -0.81 11.47 -10.21
C CYS A 166 -0.11 12.79 -10.59
N VAL A 167 -0.11 13.13 -11.89
CA VAL A 167 0.44 14.41 -12.37
C VAL A 167 -0.37 15.59 -11.82
N ASP A 168 -1.70 15.51 -11.86
CA ASP A 168 -2.60 16.57 -11.40
C ASP A 168 -2.57 16.71 -9.87
N TYR A 169 -2.54 15.58 -9.14
CA TYR A 169 -2.35 15.59 -7.68
C TYR A 169 -1.03 16.26 -7.27
N ALA A 170 0.09 15.85 -7.88
CA ALA A 170 1.39 16.40 -7.55
C ALA A 170 1.49 17.90 -7.90
N LYS A 171 0.84 18.30 -9.00
CA LYS A 171 0.75 19.71 -9.40
C LYS A 171 -0.06 20.52 -8.39
N ASP A 172 -1.23 20.05 -7.98
CA ASP A 172 -2.11 20.80 -7.08
C ASP A 172 -1.49 20.93 -5.68
N LEU A 173 -0.87 19.86 -5.15
CA LEU A 173 -0.17 19.93 -3.86
C LEU A 173 1.01 20.91 -3.91
N HIS A 174 1.78 20.92 -5.01
CA HIS A 174 2.86 21.88 -5.23
C HIS A 174 2.34 23.32 -5.19
N ASP A 175 1.33 23.62 -6.00
CA ASP A 175 0.83 25.00 -6.15
C ASP A 175 0.15 25.49 -4.87
N HIS A 176 -0.53 24.62 -4.12
CA HIS A 176 -1.07 24.96 -2.81
C HIS A 176 0.04 25.28 -1.80
N ALA A 177 1.10 24.45 -1.73
CA ALA A 177 2.25 24.71 -0.85
C ALA A 177 2.90 26.06 -1.17
N GLU A 178 3.19 26.31 -2.45
CA GLU A 178 3.79 27.57 -2.93
C GLU A 178 2.91 28.78 -2.59
N SER A 179 1.57 28.64 -2.69
CA SER A 179 0.62 29.69 -2.32
C SER A 179 0.64 30.04 -0.82
N GLU A 180 0.99 29.07 0.03
CA GLU A 180 1.19 29.26 1.48
C GLU A 180 2.63 29.67 1.83
N GLY A 181 3.50 29.87 0.83
CA GLY A 181 4.90 30.23 1.02
C GLY A 181 5.80 29.05 1.44
N ILE A 182 5.32 27.82 1.26
CA ILE A 182 6.10 26.60 1.46
C ILE A 182 6.67 26.17 0.12
N LYS A 183 7.99 26.07 0.04
CA LYS A 183 8.66 25.71 -1.20
C LYS A 183 8.50 24.23 -1.48
N SER A 184 8.02 23.91 -2.68
CA SER A 184 7.78 22.53 -3.11
C SER A 184 8.45 22.27 -4.46
N ALA A 185 8.69 21.00 -4.77
CA ALA A 185 9.07 20.56 -6.10
C ALA A 185 8.07 19.52 -6.61
N TRP A 186 7.85 19.52 -7.92
CA TRP A 186 7.22 18.42 -8.62
C TRP A 186 8.27 17.36 -8.98
N VAL A 187 7.95 16.09 -8.76
CA VAL A 187 8.86 14.97 -8.98
C VAL A 187 8.24 13.97 -9.95
N GLY A 188 8.97 13.64 -11.02
CA GLY A 188 8.67 12.53 -11.91
C GLY A 188 9.55 11.33 -11.61
N ILE A 189 8.98 10.13 -11.68
CA ILE A 189 9.66 8.86 -11.43
C ILE A 189 9.42 7.92 -12.61
N ASP A 190 10.49 7.36 -13.17
CA ASP A 190 10.40 6.26 -14.11
C ASP A 190 10.74 4.95 -13.41
N PHE A 191 10.04 3.87 -13.77
CA PHE A 191 10.29 2.52 -13.26
C PHE A 191 10.90 1.62 -14.32
N VAL A 192 11.82 0.74 -13.90
CA VAL A 192 12.53 -0.16 -14.79
C VAL A 192 11.55 -1.04 -15.58
N GLY A 193 11.50 -0.82 -16.90
CA GLY A 193 10.73 -1.64 -17.82
C GLY A 193 9.22 -1.37 -17.83
N GLU A 194 8.78 -0.27 -17.21
CA GLU A 194 7.39 0.20 -17.25
C GLU A 194 7.25 1.41 -18.19
N GLU A 195 6.13 1.46 -18.93
CA GLU A 195 5.83 2.58 -19.84
C GLU A 195 5.14 3.76 -19.11
N VAL A 196 4.67 3.53 -17.89
CA VAL A 196 3.96 4.49 -17.06
C VAL A 196 4.79 4.73 -15.80
N GLY A 197 5.24 5.96 -15.62
CA GLY A 197 5.92 6.43 -14.42
C GLY A 197 4.96 6.87 -13.31
N HIS A 198 5.50 7.56 -12.31
CA HIS A 198 4.74 8.16 -11.21
C HIS A 198 5.09 9.64 -11.01
N ALA A 199 4.19 10.39 -10.38
CA ALA A 199 4.41 11.79 -10.06
C ALA A 199 4.06 12.05 -8.59
N LEU A 200 4.91 12.81 -7.90
CA LEU A 200 4.79 13.15 -6.48
C LEU A 200 5.48 14.47 -6.16
N ASN A 201 5.59 14.84 -4.88
CA ASN A 201 6.22 16.10 -4.46
C ASN A 201 7.49 15.89 -3.65
N ALA A 202 8.41 16.85 -3.71
CA ALA A 202 9.54 16.92 -2.78
C ALA A 202 9.55 18.24 -2.02
N PHE A 203 9.94 18.16 -0.75
CA PHE A 203 10.10 19.30 0.14
C PHE A 203 11.47 19.20 0.79
N ASN A 204 12.29 20.25 0.64
CA ASN A 204 13.55 20.32 1.36
C ASN A 204 13.26 20.88 2.75
N THR A 205 13.28 20.05 3.79
CA THR A 205 13.03 20.55 5.15
C THR A 205 14.31 21.00 5.82
N GLU A 206 14.22 22.08 6.61
CA GLU A 206 15.39 22.67 7.27
C GLU A 206 16.04 21.75 8.32
N ASP A 207 15.25 20.85 8.91
CA ASP A 207 15.61 20.07 10.10
C ASP A 207 15.76 18.56 9.84
N ARG A 208 15.19 18.04 8.74
CA ARG A 208 15.27 16.61 8.38
C ARG A 208 15.83 16.36 6.98
N GLY A 209 15.86 17.36 6.11
CA GLY A 209 16.38 17.25 4.74
C GLY A 209 15.27 16.95 3.74
N LEU A 210 15.62 16.33 2.62
CA LEU A 210 14.69 16.12 1.51
C LEU A 210 13.65 15.02 1.85
N VAL A 211 12.38 15.40 1.83
CA VAL A 211 11.23 14.50 2.06
C VAL A 211 10.42 14.42 0.77
N PHE A 212 10.04 13.20 0.38
CA PHE A 212 9.13 12.97 -0.73
C PHE A 212 7.73 12.64 -0.21
N ILE A 213 6.71 13.29 -0.76
CA ILE A 213 5.32 13.12 -0.35
C ILE A 213 4.54 12.59 -1.55
N ASP A 214 3.92 11.42 -1.38
CA ASP A 214 2.95 10.88 -2.33
C ASP A 214 1.54 11.01 -1.76
N VAL A 215 0.78 11.93 -2.36
CA VAL A 215 -0.61 12.28 -2.03
C VAL A 215 -1.63 11.45 -2.84
N THR A 216 -1.14 10.58 -3.75
CA THR A 216 -1.97 9.79 -4.67
C THR A 216 -2.19 8.35 -4.21
N SER A 217 -1.36 7.87 -3.29
CA SER A 217 -1.38 6.49 -2.77
C SER A 217 -2.73 6.12 -2.14
N GLY A 218 -3.35 7.04 -1.39
CA GLY A 218 -4.70 6.86 -0.81
C GLY A 218 -5.82 6.68 -1.82
N ALA A 219 -5.68 7.23 -3.03
CA ALA A 219 -6.70 7.10 -4.07
C ALA A 219 -6.63 5.74 -4.79
N SER A 220 -5.45 5.10 -4.80
CA SER A 220 -5.27 3.75 -5.35
C SER A 220 -5.84 2.66 -4.42
N GLU A 221 -5.88 2.90 -3.10
CA GLU A 221 -6.37 1.95 -2.09
C GLU A 221 -7.89 1.95 -1.93
N LYS A 222 -8.62 3.00 -2.38
CA LYS A 222 -10.10 3.00 -2.45
C LYS A 222 -10.66 1.84 -3.29
N ILE A 223 -9.84 1.19 -4.13
CA ILE A 223 -10.21 0.04 -4.97
C ILE A 223 -10.00 -1.31 -4.24
N SER A 224 -9.31 -1.34 -3.08
CA SER A 224 -9.26 -2.53 -2.21
C SER A 224 -10.47 -2.55 -1.28
N SER A 225 -11.63 -2.83 -1.88
CA SER A 225 -12.93 -2.91 -1.23
C SER A 225 -12.97 -3.87 -0.02
N PHE A 226 -12.84 -3.36 1.20
CA PHE A 226 -13.64 -3.74 2.39
C PHE A 226 -13.33 -2.86 3.62
N SER A 227 -13.46 -1.53 3.51
CA SER A 227 -13.47 -0.62 4.67
C SER A 227 -14.84 -0.66 5.36
N VAL A 228 -15.07 -1.66 6.22
CA VAL A 228 -16.30 -1.75 7.04
C VAL A 228 -16.12 -1.03 8.40
N PHE A 229 -14.91 -0.57 8.75
CA PHE A 229 -14.62 0.04 10.06
C PHE A 229 -13.74 1.31 10.03
N GLU A 230 -13.63 2.02 8.90
CA GLU A 230 -12.85 3.28 8.86
C GLU A 230 -13.72 4.46 8.43
N GLU A 231 -14.45 5.05 9.37
CA GLU A 231 -15.13 6.34 9.16
C GLU A 231 -14.26 7.55 9.53
N ASN A 232 -13.01 7.40 10.00
CA ASN A 232 -12.25 8.53 10.58
C ASN A 232 -10.75 8.61 10.24
N LYS A 233 -10.23 7.96 9.18
CA LYS A 233 -8.83 8.20 8.77
C LYS A 233 -8.78 9.49 7.93
N GLN A 234 -8.28 10.57 8.54
CA GLN A 234 -8.49 11.95 8.09
C GLN A 234 -7.44 12.47 7.08
N SER A 235 -6.38 11.71 6.78
CA SER A 235 -5.42 12.04 5.71
C SER A 235 -4.73 10.76 5.21
N TRP A 236 -4.55 10.67 3.90
CA TRP A 236 -3.81 9.61 3.22
C TRP A 236 -2.44 10.05 2.71
N ASP A 237 -1.92 11.18 3.19
CA ASP A 237 -0.58 11.59 2.83
C ASP A 237 0.43 10.51 3.24
N THR A 238 1.27 10.10 2.30
CA THR A 238 2.32 9.13 2.55
C THR A 238 3.69 9.75 2.32
N ILE A 239 4.66 9.35 3.13
CA ILE A 239 6.06 9.57 2.82
C ILE A 239 6.46 8.54 1.77
N ALA A 240 6.96 9.02 0.64
CA ALA A 240 7.55 8.19 -0.39
C ALA A 240 9.05 8.00 -0.13
N TYR A 241 9.54 6.79 -0.38
CA TYR A 241 10.92 6.40 -0.18
C TYR A 241 11.52 6.00 -1.52
N LEU A 242 12.49 6.79 -1.98
CA LEU A 242 13.06 6.70 -3.32
C LEU A 242 14.57 6.44 -3.25
N GLU A 243 15.03 5.41 -3.93
CA GLU A 243 16.45 5.18 -4.22
C GLU A 243 16.57 4.47 -5.58
N ILE A 244 17.42 5.00 -6.48
CA ILE A 244 17.60 4.41 -7.81
C ILE A 244 18.10 2.97 -7.67
N GLY A 245 17.43 2.04 -8.35
CA GLY A 245 17.70 0.61 -8.29
C GLY A 245 16.98 -0.12 -7.15
N GLN A 246 16.24 0.59 -6.30
CA GLN A 246 15.44 0.01 -5.23
C GLN A 246 13.93 0.06 -5.56
N PRO A 247 13.11 -0.82 -4.94
CA PRO A 247 11.66 -0.71 -5.01
C PRO A 247 11.14 0.64 -4.50
N TYR A 248 10.15 1.20 -5.17
CA TYR A 248 9.37 2.33 -4.67
C TYR A 248 8.63 1.94 -3.39
N GLY A 249 8.80 2.73 -2.32
CA GLY A 249 8.14 2.51 -1.04
C GLY A 249 7.28 3.68 -0.61
N VAL A 250 6.20 3.40 0.12
CA VAL A 250 5.44 4.43 0.85
C VAL A 250 5.11 3.95 2.26
N ILE A 251 5.00 4.89 3.18
CA ILE A 251 4.46 4.70 4.53
C ILE A 251 3.53 5.88 4.82
N ASN A 252 2.36 5.61 5.39
CA ASN A 252 1.46 6.62 5.93
C ASN A 252 2.24 7.57 6.84
N ILE A 253 1.99 8.86 6.67
CA ILE A 253 2.77 9.89 7.35
C ILE A 253 2.69 9.81 8.88
N ASP A 254 1.59 9.28 9.43
CA ASP A 254 1.41 9.07 10.87
C ASP A 254 2.18 7.84 11.39
N GLU A 255 2.53 6.90 10.51
CA GLU A 255 3.29 5.68 10.84
C GLU A 255 4.80 5.83 10.59
N ALA A 256 5.18 6.77 9.73
CA ALA A 256 6.56 6.93 9.30
C ALA A 256 7.47 7.43 10.45
N THR A 257 8.37 6.56 10.91
CA THR A 257 9.33 6.89 11.99
C THR A 257 10.58 7.64 11.51
N GLY A 258 10.79 7.70 10.20
CA GLY A 258 11.95 8.33 9.56
C GLY A 258 11.71 8.55 8.07
N ILE A 259 12.62 9.27 7.42
CA ILE A 259 12.45 9.74 6.03
C ILE A 259 13.45 9.10 5.05
N THR A 260 14.36 8.27 5.55
CA THR A 260 15.40 7.66 4.73
C THR A 260 14.94 6.31 4.18
N TYR A 261 15.56 5.87 3.09
CA TYR A 261 15.25 4.55 2.53
C TYR A 261 15.56 3.41 3.52
N ASP A 262 16.57 3.57 4.39
CA ASP A 262 16.86 2.62 5.48
C ASP A 262 15.74 2.53 6.53
N ASP A 263 15.04 3.65 6.79
CA ASP A 263 13.86 3.66 7.66
C ASP A 263 12.73 2.85 7.02
N TYR A 264 12.51 3.01 5.71
CA TYR A 264 11.54 2.20 4.97
C TYR A 264 11.88 0.71 4.98
N ILE A 265 13.14 0.34 4.79
CA ILE A 265 13.57 -1.06 4.89
C ILE A 265 13.33 -1.61 6.31
N SER A 266 13.55 -0.80 7.33
CA SER A 266 13.32 -1.20 8.73
C SER A 266 11.84 -1.39 9.04
N TYR A 267 10.99 -0.49 8.54
CA TYR A 267 9.54 -0.61 8.60
C TYR A 267 9.05 -1.85 7.84
N SER A 268 9.47 -2.03 6.58
CA SER A 268 9.10 -3.17 5.74
C SER A 268 9.48 -4.52 6.37
N LYS A 269 10.66 -4.62 6.99
CA LYS A 269 11.04 -5.82 7.75
C LYS A 269 10.14 -6.08 8.96
N SER A 270 9.67 -5.02 9.61
CA SER A 270 8.78 -5.14 10.77
C SER A 270 7.38 -5.57 10.32
N CYS A 271 6.91 -4.99 9.22
CA CYS A 271 5.72 -5.43 8.52
C CYS A 271 5.78 -6.92 8.14
N GLU A 272 6.86 -7.37 7.50
CA GLU A 272 7.04 -8.79 7.15
C GLU A 272 6.97 -9.72 8.37
N ARG A 273 7.48 -9.30 9.53
CA ARG A 273 7.41 -10.11 10.76
C ARG A 273 5.98 -10.20 11.26
N LEU A 274 5.26 -9.07 11.33
CA LEU A 274 3.86 -9.05 11.73
C LEU A 274 3.03 -9.97 10.83
N LEU A 275 3.18 -9.87 9.51
CA LEU A 275 2.47 -10.72 8.55
C LEU A 275 2.77 -12.22 8.76
N LEU A 276 4.01 -12.59 9.07
CA LEU A 276 4.35 -13.97 9.39
C LEU A 276 3.71 -14.44 10.70
N GLU A 277 3.60 -13.59 11.71
CA GLU A 277 2.89 -13.94 12.95
C GLU A 277 1.38 -14.08 12.73
N VAL A 278 0.79 -13.25 11.87
CA VAL A 278 -0.62 -13.38 11.47
C VAL A 278 -0.88 -14.69 10.71
N GLU A 279 0.01 -15.08 9.78
CA GLU A 279 -0.11 -16.38 9.09
C GLU A 279 -0.10 -17.54 10.08
N LYS A 280 0.80 -17.51 11.08
CA LYS A 280 0.86 -18.57 12.11
C LYS A 280 -0.38 -18.59 12.99
N PHE A 281 -0.92 -17.43 13.36
CA PHE A 281 -2.15 -17.33 14.13
C PHE A 281 -3.34 -17.94 13.37
N ILE A 282 -3.44 -17.68 12.06
CA ILE A 282 -4.48 -18.28 11.20
C ILE A 282 -4.32 -19.81 11.16
N ASP A 283 -3.11 -20.31 10.92
CA ASP A 283 -2.82 -21.75 10.89
C ASP A 283 -3.21 -22.44 12.23
N GLU A 284 -2.91 -21.79 13.36
CA GLU A 284 -3.23 -22.29 14.70
C GLU A 284 -4.74 -22.24 15.00
N SER A 285 -5.42 -21.17 14.56
CA SER A 285 -6.87 -21.05 14.64
C SER A 285 -7.59 -22.14 13.84
N ASP A 286 -7.11 -22.45 12.64
CA ASP A 286 -7.64 -23.55 11.81
C ASP A 286 -7.44 -24.92 12.50
N ALA A 287 -6.30 -25.11 13.16
CA ALA A 287 -6.02 -26.32 13.93
C ALA A 287 -6.96 -26.46 15.15
N TYR A 288 -7.23 -25.36 15.86
CA TYR A 288 -8.20 -25.31 16.95
C TYR A 288 -9.62 -25.62 16.46
N ASP A 289 -10.06 -25.04 15.34
CA ASP A 289 -11.37 -25.31 14.72
C ASP A 289 -11.52 -26.77 14.29
N ALA A 290 -10.44 -27.38 13.79
CA ALA A 290 -10.41 -28.81 13.49
C ALA A 290 -10.47 -29.67 14.76
N ALA A 291 -9.82 -29.24 15.84
CA ALA A 291 -9.84 -29.91 17.14
C ALA A 291 -11.24 -29.86 17.79
N LEU A 292 -11.97 -28.74 17.68
CA LEU A 292 -13.35 -28.63 18.16
C LEU A 292 -14.30 -29.66 17.51
N LYS A 293 -14.07 -29.97 16.23
CA LYS A 293 -14.88 -30.94 15.47
C LYS A 293 -14.53 -32.40 15.81
N ASN A 294 -13.29 -32.63 16.23
CA ASN A 294 -12.74 -33.95 16.49
C ASN A 294 -12.70 -34.18 18.01
N GLN A 295 -13.66 -34.97 18.54
CA GLN A 295 -13.88 -35.25 19.98
C GLN A 295 -12.71 -35.95 20.74
N TYR A 296 -11.48 -35.83 20.27
CA TYR A 296 -10.26 -36.37 20.88
C TYR A 296 -9.69 -35.49 21.99
N TYR A 297 -10.03 -34.20 22.02
CA TYR A 297 -9.49 -33.24 22.99
C TYR A 297 -10.43 -33.09 24.19
N SER A 298 -9.85 -32.99 25.39
CA SER A 298 -10.63 -32.68 26.59
C SER A 298 -11.04 -31.20 26.59
N LEU A 299 -12.15 -30.89 27.25
CA LEU A 299 -12.63 -29.51 27.37
C LEU A 299 -11.60 -28.57 28.02
N GLY A 300 -10.83 -29.07 29.01
CA GLY A 300 -9.79 -28.27 29.65
C GLY A 300 -8.67 -27.87 28.69
N VAL A 301 -8.24 -28.79 27.82
CA VAL A 301 -7.21 -28.52 26.80
C VAL A 301 -7.73 -27.53 25.76
N LEU A 302 -8.98 -27.66 25.33
CA LEU A 302 -9.59 -26.72 24.38
C LEU A 302 -9.73 -25.31 24.99
N ASN A 303 -10.09 -25.20 26.27
CA ASN A 303 -10.19 -23.91 26.95
C ASN A 303 -8.83 -23.22 27.08
N GLU A 304 -7.79 -23.94 27.51
CA GLU A 304 -6.42 -23.39 27.59
C GLU A 304 -5.93 -22.93 26.20
N TRP A 305 -6.23 -23.69 25.14
CA TRP A 305 -5.87 -23.32 23.77
C TRP A 305 -6.60 -22.05 23.31
N ALA A 306 -7.90 -21.93 23.60
CA ALA A 306 -8.67 -20.73 23.30
C ALA A 306 -8.11 -19.49 24.00
N GLU A 307 -7.69 -19.59 25.27
CA GLU A 307 -7.05 -18.48 26.00
C GLU A 307 -5.73 -18.05 25.34
N ILE A 308 -4.91 -19.00 24.86
CA ILE A 308 -3.68 -18.70 24.13
C ILE A 308 -3.99 -17.95 22.82
N LEU A 309 -4.97 -18.42 22.05
CA LEU A 309 -5.38 -17.78 20.80
C LEU A 309 -5.91 -16.36 21.04
N ASN A 310 -6.74 -16.16 22.07
CA ASN A 310 -7.26 -14.82 22.41
C ASN A 310 -6.13 -13.86 22.79
N ASN A 311 -5.21 -14.27 23.66
CA ASN A 311 -4.06 -13.43 24.02
C ASN A 311 -3.16 -13.13 22.81
N TRP A 312 -2.97 -14.10 21.91
CA TRP A 312 -2.20 -13.86 20.68
C TRP A 312 -2.90 -12.86 19.77
N GLN A 313 -4.22 -12.98 19.60
CA GLN A 313 -5.03 -12.06 18.82
C GLN A 313 -4.93 -10.62 19.36
N GLU A 314 -5.06 -10.42 20.68
CA GLU A 314 -4.94 -9.08 21.29
C GLU A 314 -3.57 -8.46 21.03
N ASN A 315 -2.48 -9.24 21.15
CA ASN A 315 -1.13 -8.75 20.85
C ASN A 315 -0.96 -8.39 19.36
N LEU A 316 -1.51 -9.19 18.45
CA LEU A 316 -1.47 -8.91 17.01
C LEU A 316 -2.26 -7.64 16.66
N LEU A 317 -3.42 -7.43 17.28
CA LEU A 317 -4.23 -6.22 17.10
C LEU A 317 -3.45 -4.98 17.57
N ALA A 318 -2.90 -5.01 18.77
CA ALA A 318 -2.11 -3.90 19.32
C ALA A 318 -0.86 -3.60 18.49
N GLU A 319 -0.16 -4.62 17.98
CA GLU A 319 0.98 -4.42 17.09
C GLU A 319 0.53 -3.81 15.75
N SER A 320 -0.60 -4.26 15.20
CA SER A 320 -1.09 -3.84 13.88
C SER A 320 -1.49 -2.37 13.76
N GLU A 321 -1.83 -1.69 14.86
CA GLU A 321 -2.22 -0.26 14.85
C GLU A 321 -1.13 0.67 14.26
N ASN A 322 0.13 0.24 14.24
CA ASN A 322 1.26 1.02 13.71
C ASN A 322 1.67 0.61 12.29
N PHE A 323 0.85 -0.20 11.63
CA PHE A 323 1.21 -0.89 10.40
C PHE A 323 0.08 -0.85 9.37
N ASP A 324 -0.74 0.19 9.30
CA ASP A 324 -1.80 0.23 8.27
C ASP A 324 -1.20 0.32 6.86
N SER A 325 0.01 0.87 6.71
CA SER A 325 0.75 0.85 5.44
C SER A 325 1.37 -0.51 5.11
N CYS A 326 1.14 -1.54 5.95
CA CYS A 326 1.60 -2.89 5.67
C CYS A 326 0.94 -3.48 4.44
N GLY A 327 1.78 -4.04 3.58
CA GLY A 327 1.32 -4.72 2.37
C GLY A 327 1.19 -3.83 1.15
N TYR A 328 1.62 -2.57 1.26
CA TYR A 328 1.81 -1.73 0.09
C TYR A 328 2.60 -2.49 -1.00
N GLU A 329 1.99 -2.60 -2.18
CA GLU A 329 2.64 -3.17 -3.36
C GLU A 329 3.41 -2.07 -4.08
N SER A 330 4.74 -2.19 -4.10
CA SER A 330 5.62 -1.27 -4.83
C SER A 330 5.19 -1.08 -6.29
N LEU A 331 5.19 0.17 -6.76
CA LEU A 331 4.92 0.50 -8.17
C LEU A 331 6.00 -0.01 -9.13
N GLY A 332 7.21 -0.26 -8.65
CA GLY A 332 8.32 -0.75 -9.46
C GLY A 332 9.69 -0.45 -8.87
N ILE A 333 10.73 -0.87 -9.58
CA ILE A 333 12.11 -0.49 -9.25
C ILE A 333 12.37 0.89 -9.83
N VAL A 334 12.77 1.85 -8.99
CA VAL A 334 13.05 3.23 -9.41
C VAL A 334 14.23 3.24 -10.39
N GLU A 335 13.99 3.68 -11.62
CA GLU A 335 15.01 3.83 -12.66
C GLU A 335 15.56 5.26 -12.70
N LYS A 336 14.66 6.24 -12.59
CA LYS A 336 14.99 7.66 -12.75
C LYS A 336 14.11 8.51 -11.83
N ILE A 337 14.67 9.63 -11.37
CA ILE A 337 13.97 10.65 -10.58
C ILE A 337 14.31 12.01 -11.20
N ASP A 338 13.28 12.75 -11.63
CA ASP A 338 13.40 14.11 -12.14
C ASP A 338 12.71 15.08 -11.17
N ILE A 339 13.44 16.03 -10.60
CA ILE A 339 12.92 17.01 -9.63
C ILE A 339 12.88 18.39 -10.28
N THR A 340 11.71 19.04 -10.27
CA THR A 340 11.49 20.39 -10.81
C THR A 340 11.01 21.32 -9.70
N TRP A 341 11.84 22.32 -9.37
CA TRP A 341 11.56 23.38 -8.39
C TRP A 341 10.95 24.64 -9.01
#